data_AF-A0A497D0T6-F1
#
_entry.id   AF-A0A497D0T6-F1
#
_cell.length_a   1.000
_cell.length_b   1.000
_cell.length_c   1.000
_cell.angle_alpha   90.00
_cell.angle_beta   90.00
_cell.angle_gamma   90.00
#
_symmetry.space_group_name_H-M   'P 1'
#
loop_
_entity.id
_entity.type
_entity.pdbx_description
1 polymer ?
#
loop_
_entity_poly.entity_id
_entity_poly.type
_entity_poly.pdbx_seq_one_letter_code
_entity_poly.pdbx_strand_id
1 'polypeptide(L)'
;MLRYKYLSGAWKRTVVDTDKLLGDLNRPSYQHTVDELFGEAITVVKNEGNIIPLAYPDTLHPAVLIIGTEEETSFEQPLKQFMPFSVFRLPHDASTSDKQKVLNMLEDYNLVIIAVVNTNILASKRYHIPESDVQFIEHVARKKAVILDVFASPYALDFFSGTTNFKAIVISYQDKPYMQKVSAEAILGVHKAKGALPVGAGGFAAGTGILIEKSRLSYATPE
;
A
#
# COMPACT_ATOMS: atom_id res chain seq x y z
N MET A 1 -2.01 -40.95 -7.26
CA MET A 1 -0.69 -40.63 -6.67
C MET A 1 0.50 -41.03 -7.57
N LEU A 2 0.58 -42.27 -8.09
CA LEU A 2 1.69 -42.69 -8.97
C LEU A 2 1.78 -41.92 -10.30
N ARG A 3 0.63 -41.61 -10.94
CA ARG A 3 0.59 -40.81 -12.18
C ARG A 3 1.27 -39.45 -12.02
N TYR A 4 1.08 -38.78 -10.88
CA TYR A 4 1.72 -37.49 -10.61
C TYR A 4 3.22 -37.60 -10.39
N LYS A 5 3.70 -38.67 -9.72
CA LYS A 5 5.15 -38.96 -9.59
C LYS A 5 5.80 -39.23 -10.95
N TYR A 6 5.06 -39.85 -11.88
CA TYR A 6 5.52 -40.06 -13.24
C TYR A 6 5.64 -38.72 -14.00
N LEU A 7 4.57 -37.91 -13.96
CA LEU A 7 4.51 -36.61 -14.67
C LEU A 7 5.53 -35.58 -14.15
N SER A 8 5.77 -35.51 -12.83
CA SER A 8 6.75 -34.57 -12.27
C SER A 8 8.21 -35.03 -12.43
N GLY A 9 8.45 -36.23 -13.00
CA GLY A 9 9.79 -36.81 -13.09
C GLY A 9 10.36 -37.33 -11.75
N ALA A 10 9.64 -37.18 -10.65
CA ALA A 10 10.07 -37.60 -9.31
C ALA A 10 10.34 -39.12 -9.18
N TRP A 11 9.77 -39.93 -10.09
CA TRP A 11 10.06 -41.37 -10.15
C TRP A 11 11.52 -41.69 -10.50
N LYS A 12 12.26 -40.76 -11.13
CA LYS A 12 13.66 -40.95 -11.55
C LYS A 12 14.67 -40.95 -10.41
N ARG A 13 14.26 -40.59 -9.17
CA ARG A 13 15.09 -40.59 -7.95
C ARG A 13 16.49 -39.99 -8.13
N THR A 14 16.59 -38.88 -8.86
CA THR A 14 17.85 -38.12 -9.01
C THR A 14 18.25 -37.50 -7.67
N VAL A 15 19.54 -37.57 -7.33
CA VAL A 15 20.12 -36.84 -6.19
C VAL A 15 19.99 -35.35 -6.49
N VAL A 16 19.43 -34.59 -5.56
CA VAL A 16 19.29 -33.13 -5.69
C VAL A 16 20.65 -32.52 -5.40
N ASP A 17 21.20 -31.79 -6.36
CA ASP A 17 22.38 -30.97 -6.15
C ASP A 17 22.00 -29.77 -5.26
N THR A 18 22.69 -29.64 -4.13
CA THR A 18 22.48 -28.57 -3.17
C THR A 18 23.63 -27.57 -3.17
N ASP A 19 24.62 -27.73 -4.04
CA ASP A 19 25.72 -26.80 -4.17
C ASP A 19 25.19 -25.42 -4.60
N LYS A 20 25.59 -24.37 -3.87
CA LYS A 20 25.15 -22.98 -4.10
C LYS A 20 23.63 -22.74 -4.03
N LEU A 21 22.84 -23.68 -3.47
CA LEU A 21 21.38 -23.57 -3.37
C LEU A 21 20.89 -22.22 -2.82
N LEU A 22 21.54 -21.68 -1.77
CA LEU A 22 21.18 -20.39 -1.21
C LEU A 22 21.37 -19.23 -2.20
N GLY A 23 22.45 -19.26 -3.00
CA GLY A 23 22.70 -18.26 -4.03
C GLY A 23 21.74 -18.39 -5.21
N ASP A 24 21.34 -19.63 -5.54
CA ASP A 24 20.36 -19.90 -6.59
C ASP A 24 18.94 -19.51 -6.21
N LEU A 25 18.58 -19.62 -4.92
CA LEU A 25 17.26 -19.21 -4.40
C LEU A 25 17.14 -17.69 -4.21
N ASN A 26 18.24 -16.97 -4.00
CA ASN A 26 18.24 -15.54 -3.67
C ASN A 26 19.03 -14.71 -4.67
N ARG A 27 18.93 -15.03 -5.97
CA ARG A 27 19.61 -14.26 -7.01
C ARG A 27 19.10 -12.82 -7.02
N PRO A 28 19.99 -11.80 -7.15
CA PRO A 28 19.58 -10.39 -7.19
C PRO A 28 18.51 -10.10 -8.26
N SER A 29 18.57 -10.78 -9.40
CA SER A 29 17.57 -10.67 -10.47
C SER A 29 16.14 -10.99 -10.01
N TYR A 30 15.96 -11.89 -9.03
CA TYR A 30 14.64 -12.22 -8.51
C TYR A 30 14.04 -11.09 -7.70
N GLN A 31 14.87 -10.33 -6.96
CA GLN A 31 14.40 -9.16 -6.23
C GLN A 31 13.86 -8.11 -7.20
N HIS A 32 14.54 -7.90 -8.34
CA HIS A 32 14.06 -6.98 -9.36
C HIS A 32 12.70 -7.41 -9.95
N THR A 33 12.56 -8.69 -10.31
CA THR A 33 11.26 -9.22 -10.79
C THR A 33 10.17 -9.08 -9.73
N VAL A 34 10.51 -9.33 -8.47
CA VAL A 34 9.59 -9.18 -7.34
C VAL A 34 9.13 -7.73 -7.19
N ASP A 35 10.04 -6.77 -7.22
CA ASP A 35 9.73 -5.34 -7.08
C ASP A 35 8.87 -4.85 -8.26
N GLU A 36 9.17 -5.29 -9.48
CA GLU A 36 8.37 -4.97 -10.67
C GLU A 36 6.96 -5.55 -10.57
N LEU A 37 6.84 -6.84 -10.25
CA LEU A 37 5.53 -7.52 -10.11
C LEU A 37 4.67 -6.87 -9.03
N PHE A 38 5.26 -6.52 -7.88
CA PHE A 38 4.52 -5.92 -6.79
C PHE A 38 4.14 -4.46 -7.07
N GLY A 39 5.02 -3.68 -7.69
CA GLY A 39 4.69 -2.32 -8.12
C GLY A 39 3.54 -2.32 -9.11
N GLU A 40 3.58 -3.24 -10.06
CA GLU A 40 2.53 -3.41 -11.04
C GLU A 40 1.22 -3.94 -10.45
N ALA A 41 1.26 -4.70 -9.35
CA ALA A 41 0.08 -5.21 -8.66
C ALA A 41 -0.66 -4.13 -7.85
N ILE A 42 0.02 -3.05 -7.44
CA ILE A 42 -0.63 -1.92 -6.77
C ILE A 42 -1.80 -1.44 -7.61
N THR A 43 -2.97 -1.35 -6.97
CA THR A 43 -4.23 -1.03 -7.64
C THR A 43 -4.75 0.31 -7.18
N VAL A 44 -4.78 1.29 -8.08
CA VAL A 44 -5.40 2.60 -7.81
C VAL A 44 -6.83 2.56 -8.30
N VAL A 45 -7.81 2.60 -7.39
CA VAL A 45 -9.24 2.49 -7.76
C VAL A 45 -9.90 3.85 -7.95
N LYS A 46 -9.29 4.90 -7.40
CA LYS A 46 -9.75 6.28 -7.48
C LYS A 46 -8.57 7.24 -7.53
N ASN A 47 -8.64 8.25 -8.40
CA ASN A 47 -7.60 9.28 -8.56
C ASN A 47 -8.21 10.60 -9.11
N GLU A 48 -8.91 11.33 -8.26
CA GLU A 48 -9.51 12.62 -8.62
C GLU A 48 -8.44 13.68 -8.91
N GLY A 49 -8.60 14.39 -10.04
CA GLY A 49 -7.69 15.46 -10.44
C GLY A 49 -6.28 14.98 -10.78
N ASN A 50 -6.07 13.67 -10.97
CA ASN A 50 -4.76 13.06 -11.19
C ASN A 50 -3.74 13.43 -10.10
N ILE A 51 -4.16 13.40 -8.83
CA ILE A 51 -3.29 13.70 -7.69
C ILE A 51 -2.15 12.68 -7.53
N ILE A 52 -2.33 11.45 -8.05
CA ILE A 52 -1.27 10.45 -8.24
C ILE A 52 -0.89 10.39 -9.73
N PRO A 53 0.40 10.41 -10.12
CA PRO A 53 1.58 10.56 -9.26
C PRO A 53 1.63 11.90 -8.52
N LEU A 54 2.08 11.86 -7.27
CA LEU A 54 2.16 13.06 -6.43
C LEU A 54 3.18 14.05 -7.00
N ALA A 55 2.68 15.23 -7.36
CA ALA A 55 3.50 16.41 -7.62
C ALA A 55 3.81 17.13 -6.30
N TYR A 56 4.96 17.79 -6.23
CA TYR A 56 5.35 18.61 -5.07
C TYR A 56 5.55 20.08 -5.47
N PRO A 57 4.45 20.82 -5.73
CA PRO A 57 4.53 22.27 -5.90
C PRO A 57 4.76 22.95 -4.54
N ASP A 58 5.32 24.17 -4.54
CA ASP A 58 5.59 24.95 -3.31
C ASP A 58 4.35 25.20 -2.43
N THR A 59 3.15 25.09 -3.01
CA THR A 59 1.89 25.25 -2.29
C THR A 59 1.47 23.99 -1.51
N LEU A 60 2.10 22.84 -1.74
CA LEU A 60 1.74 21.58 -1.13
C LEU A 60 2.31 21.47 0.29
N HIS A 61 1.44 21.23 1.26
CA HIS A 61 1.77 21.05 2.66
C HIS A 61 1.23 19.68 3.10
N PRO A 62 1.97 18.59 2.82
CA PRO A 62 1.49 17.24 3.04
C PRO A 62 1.79 16.76 4.47
N ALA A 63 0.85 16.00 5.02
CA ALA A 63 1.05 15.17 6.20
C ALA A 63 0.91 13.69 5.83
N VAL A 64 1.69 12.84 6.50
CA VAL A 64 1.54 11.38 6.44
C VAL A 64 0.93 10.91 7.75
N LEU A 65 -0.17 10.18 7.66
CA LEU A 65 -0.86 9.59 8.80
C LEU A 65 -0.79 8.06 8.68
N ILE A 66 -0.05 7.44 9.58
CA ILE A 66 0.02 5.98 9.71
C ILE A 66 -1.02 5.54 10.75
N ILE A 67 -1.86 4.59 10.37
CA ILE A 67 -2.85 3.98 11.26
C ILE A 67 -2.53 2.49 11.39
N GLY A 68 -2.43 2.02 12.63
CA GLY A 68 -2.17 0.63 13.00
C GLY A 68 -0.86 0.40 13.77
N THR A 69 0.01 1.41 13.83
CA THR A 69 1.29 1.34 14.56
C THR A 69 1.74 2.73 15.00
N GLU A 70 2.54 2.78 16.06
CA GLU A 70 3.26 3.98 16.52
C GLU A 70 4.72 4.01 16.04
N GLU A 71 5.18 2.90 15.46
CA GLU A 71 6.54 2.73 14.96
C GLU A 71 6.70 3.24 13.53
N GLU A 72 7.93 3.56 13.15
CA GLU A 72 8.27 3.94 11.78
C GLU A 72 8.03 2.78 10.80
N THR A 73 7.41 3.10 9.66
CA THR A 73 7.05 2.13 8.62
C THR A 73 7.91 2.28 7.37
N SER A 74 7.95 1.24 6.54
CA SER A 74 8.65 1.30 5.25
C SER A 74 7.92 2.18 4.23
N PHE A 75 6.66 2.51 4.48
CA PHE A 75 5.85 3.44 3.68
C PHE A 75 6.43 4.86 3.68
N GLU A 76 7.01 5.27 4.80
CA GLU A 76 7.50 6.64 4.97
C GLU A 76 8.82 6.89 4.24
N GLN A 77 9.65 5.86 4.03
CA GLN A 77 11.01 6.02 3.53
C GLN A 77 11.07 6.69 2.14
N PRO A 78 10.28 6.25 1.13
CA PRO A 78 10.31 6.89 -0.18
C PRO A 78 9.80 8.33 -0.13
N LEU A 79 8.79 8.59 0.71
CA LEU A 79 8.25 9.93 0.89
C LEU A 79 9.32 10.87 1.48
N LYS A 80 10.14 10.39 2.44
CA LYS A 80 11.17 11.21 3.12
C LYS A 80 12.26 11.68 2.16
N GLN A 81 12.58 10.83 1.18
CA GLN A 81 13.55 11.15 0.14
C GLN A 81 13.01 12.14 -0.88
N PHE A 82 11.68 12.25 -0.99
CA PHE A 82 11.01 13.04 -1.99
C PHE A 82 10.66 14.46 -1.54
N MET A 83 10.11 14.60 -0.33
CA MET A 83 9.64 15.89 0.19
C MET A 83 9.67 15.92 1.71
N PRO A 84 9.78 17.11 2.34
CA PRO A 84 9.51 17.25 3.76
C PRO A 84 8.01 17.07 4.04
N PHE A 85 7.68 16.34 5.10
CA PHE A 85 6.32 16.18 5.61
C PHE A 85 6.35 15.92 7.10
N SER A 86 5.21 16.17 7.74
CA SER A 86 5.00 15.77 9.13
C SER A 86 4.36 14.39 9.19
N VAL A 87 4.80 13.57 10.14
CA VAL A 87 4.28 12.21 10.34
C VAL A 87 3.46 12.15 11.62
N PHE A 88 2.26 11.60 11.50
CA PHE A 88 1.41 11.25 12.63
C PHE A 88 1.22 9.74 12.62
N ARG A 89 1.34 9.11 13.79
CA ARG A 89 1.20 7.66 13.92
C ARG A 89 0.20 7.37 15.02
N LEU A 90 -0.74 6.48 14.75
CA LEU A 90 -1.77 6.05 15.69
C LEU A 90 -1.82 4.52 15.69
N PRO A 91 -1.83 3.87 16.86
CA PRO A 91 -2.12 2.45 16.93
C PRO A 91 -3.59 2.19 16.53
N HIS A 92 -3.91 0.94 16.21
CA HIS A 92 -5.31 0.55 16.05
C HIS A 92 -6.09 0.83 17.34
N ASP A 93 -7.32 1.32 17.20
CA ASP A 93 -8.18 1.70 18.33
C ASP A 93 -7.54 2.77 19.25
N ALA A 94 -6.73 3.67 18.69
CA ALA A 94 -6.22 4.82 19.42
C ALA A 94 -7.33 5.60 20.13
N SER A 95 -7.01 6.17 21.29
CA SER A 95 -7.98 6.88 22.12
C SER A 95 -8.59 8.08 21.40
N THR A 96 -9.83 8.44 21.75
CA THR A 96 -10.49 9.65 21.23
C THR A 96 -9.64 10.91 21.45
N SER A 97 -8.91 10.97 22.57
CA SER A 97 -8.01 12.09 22.88
C SER A 97 -6.87 12.18 21.87
N ASP A 98 -6.23 11.06 21.53
CA ASP A 98 -5.11 11.05 20.59
C ASP A 98 -5.57 11.30 19.15
N LYS A 99 -6.71 10.72 18.76
CA LYS A 99 -7.37 11.03 17.48
C LYS A 99 -7.69 12.52 17.36
N GLN A 100 -8.19 13.15 18.42
CA GLN A 100 -8.48 14.59 18.42
C GLN A 100 -7.22 15.45 18.34
N LYS A 101 -6.13 15.08 19.04
CA LYS A 101 -4.84 15.79 18.93
C LYS A 101 -4.33 15.76 17.49
N VAL A 102 -4.28 14.58 16.88
CA VAL A 102 -3.85 14.42 15.48
C VAL A 102 -4.75 15.23 14.55
N LEU A 103 -6.07 15.19 14.74
CA LEU A 103 -7.00 15.97 13.93
C LEU A 103 -6.72 17.47 13.98
N ASN A 104 -6.48 18.02 15.17
CA ASN A 104 -6.14 19.43 15.34
C ASN A 104 -4.82 19.77 14.64
N MET A 105 -3.80 18.91 14.78
CA MET A 105 -2.52 19.11 14.10
C MET A 105 -2.65 19.03 12.58
N LEU A 106 -3.58 18.23 12.05
CA LEU A 106 -3.84 18.12 10.61
C LEU A 106 -4.49 19.39 10.01
N GLU A 107 -4.92 20.37 10.82
CA GLU A 107 -5.55 21.60 10.31
C GLU A 107 -4.64 22.43 9.42
N ASP A 108 -3.33 22.41 9.66
CA ASP A 108 -2.34 23.20 8.89
C ASP A 108 -1.95 22.55 7.54
N TYR A 109 -2.37 21.31 7.30
CA TYR A 109 -2.01 20.55 6.09
C TYR A 109 -3.14 20.57 5.06
N ASN A 110 -2.80 20.64 3.79
CA ASN A 110 -3.77 20.64 2.69
C ASN A 110 -3.93 19.27 2.00
N LEU A 111 -3.00 18.35 2.24
CA LEU A 111 -3.04 16.96 1.80
C LEU A 111 -2.68 16.04 2.96
N VAL A 112 -3.45 14.97 3.15
CA VAL A 112 -3.13 13.90 4.10
C VAL A 112 -3.02 12.58 3.35
N ILE A 113 -1.85 11.95 3.41
CA ILE A 113 -1.61 10.61 2.88
C ILE A 113 -1.78 9.64 4.05
N ILE A 114 -2.82 8.81 3.99
CA ILE A 114 -3.16 7.88 5.05
C ILE A 114 -2.75 6.46 4.63
N ALA A 115 -1.94 5.80 5.43
CA ALA A 115 -1.60 4.39 5.26
C ALA A 115 -2.18 3.56 6.41
N VAL A 116 -3.02 2.58 6.07
CA VAL A 116 -3.57 1.62 7.05
C VAL A 116 -2.73 0.34 7.01
N VAL A 117 -1.92 0.16 8.06
CA VAL A 117 -0.94 -0.93 8.22
C VAL A 117 -1.28 -1.79 9.43
N ASN A 118 -0.41 -2.73 9.77
CA ASN A 118 -0.58 -3.75 10.82
C ASN A 118 -1.86 -4.59 10.64
N THR A 119 -2.21 -4.88 9.39
CA THR A 119 -3.46 -5.54 9.04
C THR A 119 -3.31 -7.08 9.08
N ASN A 120 -4.42 -7.78 8.93
CA ASN A 120 -4.47 -9.24 8.89
C ASN A 120 -5.19 -9.72 7.62
N ILE A 121 -4.95 -10.97 7.22
CA ILE A 121 -5.65 -11.62 6.12
C ILE A 121 -7.08 -12.09 6.50
N LEU A 122 -7.38 -12.17 7.81
CA LEU A 122 -8.64 -12.74 8.29
C LEU A 122 -9.81 -11.75 8.22
N ALA A 123 -10.76 -12.02 7.32
CA ALA A 123 -11.99 -11.25 7.20
C ALA A 123 -12.85 -11.29 8.48
N SER A 124 -12.84 -12.42 9.22
CA SER A 124 -13.55 -12.56 10.50
C SER A 124 -13.04 -11.62 11.60
N LYS A 125 -11.80 -11.12 11.48
CA LYS A 125 -11.23 -10.09 12.34
C LYS A 125 -11.26 -8.70 11.70
N ARG A 126 -12.07 -8.50 10.66
CA ARG A 126 -12.09 -7.28 9.84
C ARG A 126 -10.70 -6.86 9.36
N TYR A 127 -9.84 -7.83 9.02
CA TYR A 127 -8.45 -7.57 8.65
C TYR A 127 -7.64 -6.79 9.69
N HIS A 128 -8.07 -6.82 10.96
CA HIS A 128 -7.53 -5.99 12.03
C HIS A 128 -7.67 -4.48 11.78
N ILE A 129 -8.74 -4.06 11.08
CA ILE A 129 -9.11 -2.66 10.88
C ILE A 129 -10.38 -2.39 11.71
N PRO A 130 -10.22 -1.80 12.91
CA PRO A 130 -11.34 -1.47 13.76
C PRO A 130 -12.26 -0.41 13.14
N GLU A 131 -13.52 -0.46 13.52
CA GLU A 131 -14.51 0.55 13.10
C GLU A 131 -14.11 1.97 13.55
N SER A 132 -13.47 2.10 14.71
CA SER A 132 -13.02 3.38 15.24
C SER A 132 -11.96 4.05 14.35
N ASP A 133 -11.17 3.26 13.61
CA ASP A 133 -10.15 3.76 12.68
C ASP A 133 -10.79 4.19 11.38
N VAL A 134 -11.73 3.39 10.87
CA VAL A 134 -12.53 3.74 9.67
C VAL A 134 -13.24 5.08 9.87
N GLN A 135 -13.95 5.25 11.00
CA GLN A 135 -14.65 6.49 11.32
C GLN A 135 -13.71 7.70 11.40
N PHE A 136 -12.52 7.51 11.95
CA PHE A 136 -11.51 8.57 12.03
C PHE A 136 -11.00 8.96 10.63
N ILE A 137 -10.68 7.98 9.80
CA ILE A 137 -10.22 8.19 8.41
C ILE A 137 -11.30 8.95 7.61
N GLU A 138 -12.57 8.55 7.72
CA GLU A 138 -13.67 9.25 7.08
C GLU A 138 -13.82 10.69 7.57
N HIS A 139 -13.63 10.92 8.87
CA HIS A 139 -13.69 12.26 9.44
C HIS A 139 -12.60 13.17 8.86
N VAL A 140 -11.37 12.65 8.70
CA VAL A 140 -10.27 13.38 8.04
C VAL A 140 -10.61 13.64 6.58
N ALA A 141 -11.11 12.64 5.84
CA ALA A 141 -11.45 12.76 4.42
C ALA A 141 -12.59 13.77 4.14
N ARG A 142 -13.49 14.01 5.09
CA ARG A 142 -14.53 15.05 4.95
C ARG A 142 -13.98 16.47 5.04
N LYS A 143 -12.81 16.66 5.65
CA LYS A 143 -12.23 17.99 5.93
C LYS A 143 -11.01 18.30 5.07
N LYS A 144 -10.31 17.29 4.57
CA LYS A 144 -9.01 17.40 3.91
C LYS A 144 -8.96 16.59 2.62
N ALA A 145 -8.09 16.97 1.70
CA ALA A 145 -7.76 16.10 0.58
C ALA A 145 -7.01 14.87 1.11
N VAL A 146 -7.54 13.67 0.85
CA VAL A 146 -6.96 12.42 1.35
C VAL A 146 -6.57 11.49 0.21
N ILE A 147 -5.35 10.98 0.27
CA ILE A 147 -4.91 9.78 -0.45
C ILE A 147 -4.94 8.64 0.57
N LEU A 148 -5.83 7.67 0.39
CA LEU A 148 -5.93 6.50 1.25
C LEU A 148 -5.18 5.33 0.62
N ASP A 149 -4.27 4.72 1.35
CA ASP A 149 -3.63 3.45 0.99
C ASP A 149 -3.94 2.38 2.03
N VAL A 150 -4.49 1.26 1.58
CA VAL A 150 -4.91 0.16 2.44
C VAL A 150 -4.05 -1.08 2.15
N PHE A 151 -3.27 -1.48 3.16
CA PHE A 151 -2.45 -2.69 3.11
C PHE A 151 -3.25 -3.92 3.52
N ALA A 152 -4.41 -4.16 2.91
CA ALA A 152 -5.26 -5.30 3.20
C ALA A 152 -6.02 -5.78 1.96
N SER A 153 -6.84 -6.81 2.13
CA SER A 153 -7.81 -7.25 1.12
C SER A 153 -8.68 -6.09 0.61
N PRO A 154 -9.04 -6.04 -0.70
CA PRO A 154 -9.90 -4.99 -1.25
C PRO A 154 -11.23 -4.81 -0.53
N TYR A 155 -11.77 -5.89 0.05
CA TYR A 155 -13.01 -5.86 0.84
C TYR A 155 -12.93 -4.96 2.08
N ALA A 156 -11.74 -4.53 2.51
CA ALA A 156 -11.59 -3.50 3.54
C ALA A 156 -12.26 -2.17 3.13
N LEU A 157 -12.41 -1.90 1.83
CA LEU A 157 -13.14 -0.73 1.35
C LEU A 157 -14.63 -0.76 1.68
N ASP A 158 -15.23 -1.94 1.88
CA ASP A 158 -16.64 -2.07 2.26
C ASP A 158 -16.89 -1.68 3.73
N PHE A 159 -15.84 -1.45 4.51
CA PHE A 159 -15.98 -0.95 5.88
C PHE A 159 -16.32 0.55 5.90
N PHE A 160 -15.95 1.28 4.85
CA PHE A 160 -16.25 2.70 4.72
C PHE A 160 -17.70 2.89 4.28
N SER A 161 -18.38 3.89 4.83
CA SER A 161 -19.73 4.30 4.44
C SER A 161 -19.79 4.78 2.98
N GLY A 162 -18.66 5.22 2.42
CA GLY A 162 -18.50 5.52 1.02
C GLY A 162 -17.10 6.02 0.67
N THR A 163 -16.77 5.96 -0.61
CA THR A 163 -15.43 6.30 -1.13
C THR A 163 -15.34 7.70 -1.76
N THR A 164 -16.44 8.46 -1.72
CA THR A 164 -16.58 9.77 -2.39
C THR A 164 -15.65 10.85 -1.84
N ASN A 165 -15.38 10.86 -0.54
CA ASN A 165 -14.58 11.94 0.08
C ASN A 165 -13.07 11.78 -0.13
N PHE A 166 -12.59 10.60 -0.55
CA PHE A 166 -11.18 10.39 -0.83
C PHE A 166 -10.81 10.96 -2.20
N LYS A 167 -9.68 11.67 -2.29
CA LYS A 167 -9.15 12.14 -3.59
C LYS A 167 -8.48 11.01 -4.35
N ALA A 168 -7.77 10.13 -3.66
CA ALA A 168 -7.30 8.89 -4.25
C ALA A 168 -7.43 7.73 -3.27
N ILE A 169 -7.55 6.52 -3.83
CA ILE A 169 -7.59 5.27 -3.07
C ILE A 169 -6.67 4.27 -3.76
N VAL A 170 -5.74 3.74 -2.99
CA VAL A 170 -4.74 2.74 -3.38
C VAL A 170 -4.98 1.48 -2.54
N ILE A 171 -4.95 0.32 -3.20
CA ILE A 171 -5.01 -0.98 -2.56
C ILE A 171 -3.69 -1.69 -2.77
N SER A 172 -3.02 -1.95 -1.66
CA SER A 172 -1.67 -2.53 -1.62
C SER A 172 -1.66 -4.01 -1.20
N TYR A 173 -2.84 -4.58 -0.90
CA TYR A 173 -3.09 -6.00 -0.65
C TYR A 173 -2.40 -6.62 0.56
N GLN A 174 -1.06 -6.68 0.58
CA GLN A 174 -0.28 -7.29 1.66
C GLN A 174 0.36 -6.23 2.53
N ASP A 175 0.25 -6.42 3.83
CA ASP A 175 0.99 -5.63 4.79
C ASP A 175 2.38 -6.23 5.04
N LYS A 176 3.34 -5.77 4.22
CA LYS A 176 4.74 -6.13 4.32
C LYS A 176 5.61 -4.89 4.10
N PRO A 177 6.80 -4.81 4.72
CA PRO A 177 7.72 -3.69 4.54
C PRO A 177 7.99 -3.34 3.07
N TYR A 178 8.23 -4.34 2.22
CA TYR A 178 8.48 -4.11 0.80
C TYR A 178 7.25 -3.57 0.06
N MET A 179 6.03 -4.05 0.37
CA MET A 179 4.79 -3.53 -0.23
C MET A 179 4.54 -2.09 0.18
N GLN A 180 4.77 -1.76 1.45
CA GLN A 180 4.66 -0.40 1.95
C GLN A 180 5.57 0.55 1.20
N LYS A 181 6.84 0.17 1.00
CA LYS A 181 7.79 0.95 0.22
C LYS A 181 7.33 1.12 -1.23
N VAL A 182 7.01 0.01 -1.91
CA VAL A 182 6.63 0.01 -3.32
C VAL A 182 5.34 0.80 -3.58
N SER A 183 4.37 0.74 -2.67
CA SER A 183 3.14 1.54 -2.79
C SER A 183 3.40 3.04 -2.64
N ALA A 184 4.21 3.44 -1.66
CA ALA A 184 4.63 4.84 -1.55
C ALA A 184 5.35 5.32 -2.81
N GLU A 185 6.22 4.49 -3.39
CA GLU A 185 6.89 4.77 -4.66
C GLU A 185 5.92 4.86 -5.85
N ALA A 186 4.87 4.04 -5.87
CA ALA A 186 3.80 4.13 -6.86
C ALA A 186 3.01 5.45 -6.72
N ILE A 187 2.69 5.87 -5.48
CA ILE A 187 2.06 7.16 -5.19
C ILE A 187 2.95 8.31 -5.70
N LEU A 188 4.27 8.20 -5.59
CA LEU A 188 5.23 9.18 -6.09
C LEU A 188 5.49 9.09 -7.61
N GLY A 189 5.03 8.03 -8.28
CA GLY A 189 5.27 7.76 -9.70
C GLY A 189 6.67 7.22 -10.04
N VAL A 190 7.37 6.68 -9.03
CA VAL A 190 8.66 5.99 -9.18
C VAL A 190 8.45 4.58 -9.76
N HIS A 191 7.38 3.90 -9.31
CA HIS A 191 6.91 2.64 -9.87
C HIS A 191 5.61 2.82 -10.66
N LYS A 192 5.46 2.03 -11.72
CA LYS A 192 4.22 1.93 -12.50
C LYS A 192 3.20 1.12 -11.71
N ALA A 193 2.01 1.67 -11.49
CA ALA A 193 0.88 0.91 -10.93
C ALA A 193 -0.10 0.60 -12.06
N LYS A 194 -0.35 -0.70 -12.30
CA LYS A 194 -1.26 -1.16 -13.36
C LYS A 194 -2.25 -2.22 -12.87
N GLY A 195 -2.34 -2.39 -11.56
CA GLY A 195 -3.21 -3.37 -10.93
C GLY A 195 -4.67 -3.04 -11.20
N ALA A 196 -5.49 -4.09 -11.24
CA ALA A 196 -6.93 -4.00 -11.33
C ALA A 196 -7.52 -4.87 -10.23
N LEU A 197 -8.64 -4.43 -9.67
CA LEU A 197 -9.30 -5.14 -8.59
C LEU A 197 -9.67 -6.57 -9.04
N PRO A 198 -9.22 -7.62 -8.33
CA PRO A 198 -9.61 -8.99 -8.67
C PRO A 198 -11.07 -9.29 -8.28
N VAL A 199 -11.70 -8.43 -7.49
CA VAL A 199 -13.06 -8.56 -6.93
C VAL A 199 -13.75 -7.20 -6.86
N GLY A 200 -15.08 -7.16 -6.83
CA GLY A 200 -15.78 -5.90 -6.53
C GLY A 200 -15.72 -5.58 -5.03
N ALA A 201 -15.43 -4.33 -4.69
CA ALA A 201 -15.38 -3.81 -3.31
C ALA A 201 -15.47 -2.28 -3.28
N GLY A 202 -15.98 -1.70 -2.20
CA GLY A 202 -16.00 -0.25 -1.98
C GLY A 202 -16.84 0.54 -2.99
N GLY A 203 -17.81 -0.10 -3.63
CA GLY A 203 -18.59 0.46 -4.74
C GLY A 203 -17.89 0.39 -6.11
N PHE A 204 -16.72 -0.22 -6.21
CA PHE A 204 -15.99 -0.46 -7.46
C PHE A 204 -16.25 -1.87 -8.00
N ALA A 205 -16.34 -2.01 -9.31
CA ALA A 205 -16.50 -3.31 -9.97
C ALA A 205 -15.17 -4.08 -10.03
N ALA A 206 -15.23 -5.40 -10.11
CA ALA A 206 -14.05 -6.20 -10.46
C ALA A 206 -13.47 -5.74 -11.81
N GLY A 207 -12.14 -5.70 -11.91
CA GLY A 207 -11.41 -5.16 -13.05
C GLY A 207 -11.19 -3.64 -12.99
N THR A 208 -11.70 -2.94 -11.97
CA THR A 208 -11.42 -1.50 -11.79
C THR A 208 -9.95 -1.30 -11.41
N GLY A 209 -9.26 -0.46 -12.17
CA GLY A 209 -7.88 -0.04 -11.89
C GLY A 209 -7.51 1.12 -12.79
N ILE A 210 -6.87 2.14 -12.22
CA ILE A 210 -6.37 3.31 -12.93
C ILE A 210 -4.88 3.12 -13.14
N LEU A 211 -4.46 3.21 -14.39
CA LEU A 211 -3.07 3.10 -14.76
C LEU A 211 -2.30 4.35 -14.32
N ILE A 212 -1.29 4.15 -13.48
CA ILE A 212 -0.34 5.19 -13.09
C ILE A 212 0.97 4.88 -13.80
N GLU A 213 1.32 5.73 -14.77
CA GLU A 213 2.59 5.60 -15.48
C GLU A 213 3.77 6.03 -14.61
N LYS A 214 4.92 5.40 -14.88
CA LYS A 214 6.19 5.81 -14.29
C LYS A 214 6.53 7.21 -14.80
N SER A 215 6.68 8.14 -13.88
CA SER A 215 7.02 9.55 -14.18
C SER A 215 8.40 9.96 -13.64
N ARG A 216 9.04 9.10 -12.82
CA ARG A 216 10.33 9.39 -12.17
C ARG A 216 11.31 8.24 -12.31
N LEU A 217 12.60 8.57 -12.31
CA LEU A 217 13.67 7.59 -12.22
C LEU A 217 13.80 7.12 -10.76
N SER A 218 13.96 5.81 -10.56
CA SER A 218 14.30 5.22 -9.26
C SER A 218 15.83 5.13 -9.15
N TYR A 219 16.37 5.27 -7.94
CA TYR A 219 17.76 4.89 -7.68
C TYR A 219 17.87 3.37 -7.75
N ALA A 220 18.38 2.84 -8.87
CA ALA A 220 18.75 1.44 -8.93
C ALA A 220 19.95 1.19 -8.02
N THR A 221 19.90 0.14 -7.20
CA THR A 221 21.10 -0.44 -6.59
C THR A 221 22.06 -0.83 -7.71
N PRO A 222 23.31 -0.34 -7.72
CA PRO A 222 24.33 -0.84 -8.65
C PRO A 222 24.48 -2.36 -8.48
N GLU A 223 24.56 -3.08 -9.59
CA GLU A 223 24.90 -4.51 -9.62
C GLU A 223 26.29 -4.80 -9.03
#